data_AF-A0A2T3PNF3-F1
#
_entry.id   AF-A0A2T3PNF3-F1
#
_cell.length_a   1.000
_cell.length_b   1.000
_cell.length_c   1.000
_cell.angle_alpha   90.00
_cell.angle_beta   90.00
_cell.angle_gamma   90.00
#
_symmetry.space_group_name_H-M   'P 1'
#
loop_
_entity.id
_entity.type
_entity.pdbx_description
1 polymer ?
#
loop_
_entity_poly.entity_id
_entity_poly.type
_entity_poly.pdbx_seq_one_letter_code
_entity_poly.pdbx_strand_id
1 'polypeptide(L)'
;MRSDSDKLIAKHEQLIHSEGLTVNSHTQRDDGEWIQHSLMIDGYNVPFKFKRKSKYRTLVGAKVNMTYYADSITVAGLEFEIMKVVRIKRY
;
A
#
# COMPACT_ATOMS: atom_id res chain seq x y z
N MET A 1 -7.53 5.23 28.75
CA MET A 1 -7.95 4.74 27.43
C MET A 1 -7.33 5.67 26.40
N ARG A 2 -6.34 5.25 25.60
CA ARG A 2 -5.72 6.13 24.60
C ARG A 2 -6.77 6.49 23.55
N SER A 3 -6.94 7.77 23.26
CA SER A 3 -7.92 8.25 22.29
C SER A 3 -7.54 7.75 20.90
N ASP A 4 -8.50 7.67 19.98
CA ASP A 4 -8.20 7.28 18.60
C ASP A 4 -7.26 8.29 17.91
N SER A 5 -7.20 9.53 18.41
CA SER A 5 -6.21 10.53 18.01
C SER A 5 -4.78 10.10 18.37
N ASP A 6 -4.56 9.62 19.59
CA ASP A 6 -3.23 9.18 20.05
C ASP A 6 -2.71 7.99 19.25
N LYS A 7 -3.61 7.09 18.81
CA LYS A 7 -3.28 5.96 17.93
C LYS A 7 -2.88 6.42 16.54
N LEU A 8 -3.50 7.47 16.01
CA LEU A 8 -3.15 8.05 14.71
C LEU A 8 -1.79 8.75 14.75
N ILE A 9 -1.49 9.48 15.84
CA ILE A 9 -0.20 10.14 16.04
C ILE A 9 0.93 9.11 16.15
N ALA A 10 0.75 8.06 16.96
CA ALA A 10 1.75 7.00 17.11
C ALA A 10 2.05 6.25 15.80
N LYS A 11 1.03 6.04 14.95
CA LYS A 11 1.25 5.46 13.62
C LYS A 11 2.14 6.34 12.75
N HIS A 12 2.04 7.66 12.88
CA HIS A 12 2.75 8.62 12.02
C HIS A 12 4.28 8.53 12.12
N GLU A 13 4.82 8.08 13.25
CA GLU A 13 6.27 7.84 13.42
C GLU A 13 6.78 6.64 12.60
N GLN A 14 5.89 5.72 12.22
CA GLN A 14 6.21 4.51 11.46
C GLN A 14 6.03 4.70 9.95
N LEU A 15 5.82 5.93 9.49
CA LEU A 15 5.58 6.26 8.09
C LEU A 15 6.87 6.11 7.30
N ILE A 16 6.91 5.14 6.39
CA ILE A 16 8.06 4.89 5.53
C ILE A 16 7.87 5.67 4.23
N HIS A 17 8.93 6.38 3.83
CA HIS A 17 9.01 7.03 2.53
C HIS A 17 10.06 6.34 1.67
N SER A 18 9.71 6.04 0.43
CA SER A 18 10.62 5.42 -0.53
C SER A 18 10.44 6.07 -1.90
N GLU A 19 11.55 6.29 -2.59
CA GLU A 19 11.58 6.94 -3.89
C GLU A 19 12.17 6.03 -4.97
N GLY A 20 11.73 6.21 -6.21
CA GLY A 20 12.32 5.55 -7.38
C GLY A 20 12.09 4.04 -7.45
N LEU A 21 11.09 3.52 -6.73
CA LEU A 21 10.76 2.10 -6.69
C LEU A 21 10.16 1.62 -8.01
N THR A 22 10.66 0.51 -8.54
CA THR A 22 10.16 -0.10 -9.79
C THR A 22 9.01 -1.05 -9.50
N VAL A 23 7.88 -0.85 -10.17
CA VAL A 23 6.70 -1.71 -10.03
C VAL A 23 6.82 -2.92 -10.96
N ASN A 24 6.88 -4.11 -10.38
CA ASN A 24 6.90 -5.39 -11.10
C ASN A 24 5.51 -5.79 -11.59
N SER A 25 4.51 -5.71 -10.71
CA SER A 25 3.13 -6.10 -11.02
C SER A 25 2.13 -5.09 -10.45
N HIS A 26 0.98 -4.93 -11.12
CA HIS A 26 -0.11 -4.08 -10.66
C HIS A 26 -1.45 -4.74 -10.99
N THR A 27 -2.19 -5.17 -9.96
CA THR A 27 -3.54 -5.70 -10.07
C THR A 27 -4.57 -4.74 -9.48
N GLN A 28 -5.76 -4.73 -10.07
CA GLN A 28 -6.88 -3.88 -9.66
C GLN A 28 -8.13 -4.75 -9.54
N ARG A 29 -8.71 -4.78 -8.35
CA ARG A 29 -9.91 -5.58 -8.05
C ARG A 29 -10.99 -4.69 -7.45
N ASP A 30 -12.21 -4.83 -7.94
CA ASP A 30 -13.36 -4.14 -7.36
C ASP A 30 -13.64 -4.67 -5.94
N ASP A 31 -13.91 -3.75 -5.01
CA ASP A 31 -14.06 -3.97 -3.57
C ASP A 31 -15.16 -3.04 -3.04
N GLY A 32 -16.40 -3.34 -3.42
CA GLY A 32 -17.55 -2.45 -3.21
C GLY A 32 -17.43 -1.19 -4.05
N GLU A 33 -17.54 -0.02 -3.43
CA GLU A 33 -17.35 1.29 -4.08
C GLU A 33 -15.88 1.65 -4.35
N TRP A 34 -14.96 0.82 -3.88
CA TRP A 34 -13.53 1.04 -3.99
C TRP A 34 -12.91 0.03 -4.95
N ILE A 35 -11.76 0.40 -5.49
CA ILE A 35 -10.90 -0.48 -6.26
C ILE A 35 -9.62 -0.66 -5.45
N GLN A 36 -9.36 -1.90 -5.09
CA GLN A 36 -8.14 -2.29 -4.41
C GLN A 36 -7.03 -2.46 -5.45
N HIS A 37 -6.00 -1.62 -5.33
CA HIS A 37 -4.77 -1.73 -6.08
C HIS A 37 -3.76 -2.53 -5.26
N SER A 38 -3.17 -3.56 -5.85
CA SER A 38 -2.06 -4.30 -5.26
C SER A 38 -0.84 -4.23 -6.19
N LEU A 39 0.30 -3.84 -5.64
CA LEU A 39 1.57 -3.74 -6.35
C LEU A 39 2.58 -4.71 -5.77
N MET A 40 3.40 -5.31 -6.62
CA MET A 40 4.69 -5.88 -6.23
C MET A 40 5.79 -4.93 -6.71
N ILE A 41 6.79 -4.73 -5.86
CA ILE A 41 7.96 -3.88 -6.13
C ILE A 41 9.17 -4.77 -6.31
N ASP A 42 10.03 -4.45 -7.28
CA ASP A 42 11.26 -5.19 -7.49
C ASP A 42 12.13 -5.18 -6.22
N GLY A 43 12.60 -6.36 -5.81
CA GLY A 43 13.41 -6.53 -4.59
C GLY A 43 12.60 -6.66 -3.29
N TYR A 44 11.27 -6.60 -3.34
CA TYR A 44 10.40 -6.78 -2.16
C TYR A 44 9.51 -8.01 -2.32
N ASN A 45 9.41 -8.81 -1.24
CA ASN A 45 8.57 -10.02 -1.20
C ASN A 45 7.18 -9.78 -0.59
N VAL A 46 6.85 -8.52 -0.27
CA VAL A 46 5.58 -8.13 0.35
C VAL A 46 4.75 -7.27 -0.61
N PRO A 47 3.41 -7.42 -0.61
CA PRO A 47 2.54 -6.65 -1.48
C PRO A 47 2.25 -5.26 -0.89
N PHE A 48 2.22 -4.27 -1.77
CA PHE A 48 1.83 -2.89 -1.47
C PHE A 48 0.38 -2.66 -1.89
N LYS A 49 -0.48 -2.22 -0.96
CA LYS A 49 -1.92 -2.10 -1.19
C LYS A 49 -2.43 -0.68 -0.91
N PHE A 50 -3.30 -0.20 -1.78
CA PHE A 50 -4.08 1.03 -1.57
C PHE A 50 -5.44 0.93 -2.25
N LYS A 51 -6.37 1.82 -1.88
CA LYS A 51 -7.71 1.89 -2.46
C LYS A 51 -7.92 3.23 -3.18
N ARG A 52 -8.64 3.21 -4.31
CA ARG A 52 -9.13 4.40 -5.03
C ARG A 52 -10.58 4.18 -5.45
N LYS A 53 -11.35 5.23 -5.70
CA LYS A 53 -12.73 5.11 -6.19
C LYS A 53 -12.83 4.73 -7.67
N SER A 54 -11.73 4.80 -8.42
CA SER A 54 -11.70 4.56 -9.85
C SER A 54 -10.45 3.80 -10.27
N LYS A 55 -10.54 3.10 -11.42
CA LYS A 55 -9.41 2.39 -12.00
C LYS A 55 -8.34 3.41 -12.37
N TYR A 56 -7.10 2.98 -12.32
CA TYR A 56 -5.96 3.78 -12.75
C TYR A 56 -5.23 3.07 -13.88
N ARG A 57 -4.43 3.81 -14.64
CA ARG A 57 -3.53 3.19 -15.61
C ARG A 57 -2.61 2.20 -14.90
N THR A 58 -2.19 1.16 -15.63
CA THR A 58 -1.20 0.23 -15.10
C THR A 58 0.08 0.97 -14.70
N LEU A 59 0.70 0.47 -13.62
CA LEU A 59 1.94 1.01 -13.08
C LEU A 59 3.11 0.06 -13.35
N VAL A 60 2.85 -1.12 -13.92
CA VAL A 60 3.88 -2.11 -14.29
C VAL A 60 4.98 -1.42 -15.11
N GLY A 61 6.24 -1.62 -14.71
CA GLY A 61 7.42 -1.03 -15.31
C GLY A 61 7.67 0.45 -14.99
N ALA A 62 6.76 1.13 -14.28
CA ALA A 62 6.95 2.51 -13.89
C ALA A 62 7.75 2.64 -12.59
N LYS A 63 8.48 3.75 -12.47
CA LYS A 63 9.06 4.18 -11.19
C LYS A 63 8.06 5.02 -10.39
N VAL A 64 7.97 4.75 -9.10
CA VAL A 64 7.04 5.43 -8.20
C VAL A 64 7.72 5.86 -6.90
N ASN A 65 7.26 6.99 -6.37
CA ASN A 65 7.52 7.39 -4.99
C ASN A 65 6.32 6.99 -4.15
N MET A 66 6.57 6.35 -3.02
CA MET A 66 5.54 5.84 -2.13
C MET A 66 5.75 6.32 -0.70
N THR A 67 4.63 6.47 -0.01
CA THR A 67 4.58 6.68 1.43
C THR A 67 3.59 5.66 1.99
N TYR A 68 4.02 4.86 2.96
CA TYR A 68 3.28 3.69 3.44
C TYR A 68 3.62 3.32 4.88
N TYR A 69 2.83 2.43 5.45
CA TYR A 69 3.10 1.78 6.74
C TYR A 69 3.20 0.26 6.53
N ALA A 70 4.06 -0.39 7.30
CA ALA A 70 3.96 -1.84 7.48
C ALA A 70 2.65 -2.16 8.21
N ASP A 71 1.96 -3.19 7.75
CA ASP A 71 0.69 -3.64 8.30
C ASP A 71 0.60 -5.16 8.13
N SER A 72 -0.33 -5.80 8.83
CA SER A 72 -0.59 -7.22 8.64
C SER A 72 -2.07 -7.48 8.38
N ILE A 73 -2.35 -8.53 7.61
CA ILE A 73 -3.72 -8.99 7.35
C ILE A 73 -3.83 -10.47 7.66
N THR A 74 -4.96 -10.85 8.24
CA THR A 74 -5.29 -12.26 8.45
C THR A 74 -6.13 -12.75 7.28
N VAL A 75 -5.68 -13.80 6.59
CA VAL A 75 -6.43 -14.48 5.52
C VAL A 75 -6.50 -15.96 5.87
N ALA A 76 -7.72 -16.49 6.02
CA ALA A 76 -7.96 -17.89 6.42
C ALA A 76 -7.20 -18.31 7.70
N GLY A 77 -7.06 -17.39 8.66
CA GLY A 77 -6.34 -17.64 9.92
C GLY A 77 -4.81 -17.52 9.84
N LEU A 78 -4.26 -17.22 8.65
CA LEU A 78 -2.82 -16.97 8.46
C LEU A 78 -2.56 -15.46 8.39
N GLU A 79 -1.54 -15.00 9.11
CA GLU A 79 -1.11 -13.61 9.09
C GLU A 79 -0.11 -13.37 7.95
N PHE A 80 -0.35 -12.32 7.18
CA PHE A 80 0.50 -11.90 6.08
C PHE A 80 0.92 -10.45 6.28
N GLU A 81 2.22 -10.19 6.13
CA GLU A 81 2.74 -8.84 6.08
C GLU A 81 2.33 -8.16 4.76
N ILE A 82 1.91 -6.91 4.86
CA ILE A 82 1.58 -6.06 3.73
C ILE A 82 2.09 -4.64 3.97
N MET A 83 2.17 -3.86 2.89
CA MET A 83 2.50 -2.44 2.98
C MET A 83 1.26 -1.63 2.62
N LYS A 84 0.71 -0.89 3.59
CA LYS A 84 -0.46 -0.03 3.39
C LYS A 84 -0.02 1.32 2.87
N VAL A 85 -0.22 1.56 1.58
CA VAL A 85 0.20 2.77 0.89
C VAL A 85 -0.83 3.89 1.09
N VAL A 86 -0.35 5.03 1.61
CA VAL A 86 -1.17 6.25 1.79
C VAL A 86 -0.98 7.22 0.64
N ARG A 87 0.22 7.26 0.05
CA ARG A 87 0.53 8.12 -1.09
C ARG A 87 1.37 7.36 -2.10
N ILE A 88 1.01 7.50 -3.37
CA ILE A 88 1.79 7.00 -4.50
C ILE A 88 1.79 8.05 -5.61
N LYS A 89 2.99 8.38 -6.10
CA LYS A 89 3.20 9.29 -7.21
C LYS A 89 4.10 8.61 -8.23
N ARG A 90 3.67 8.57 -9.49
CA ARG A 90 4.56 8.15 -10.58
C ARG A 90 5.60 9.25 -10.83
N TYR A 91 6.84 8.84 -11.08
CA TYR A 91 7.90 9.75 -11.55
C TYR A 91 7.45 10.54 -12.79
#